data_AF-A0AA97B0U6-F1
#
_entry.id   AF-A0AA97B0U6-F1
#
_cell.length_a   1.000
_cell.length_b   1.000
_cell.length_c   1.000
_cell.angle_alpha   90.00
_cell.angle_beta   90.00
_cell.angle_gamma   90.00
#
_symmetry.space_group_name_H-M   'P 1'
#
loop_
_entity.id
_entity.type
_entity.pdbx_description
1 polymer ?
#
loop_
_entity_poly.entity_id
_entity_poly.type
_entity_poly.pdbx_seq_one_letter_code
_entity_poly.pdbx_strand_id
1 'polypeptide(L)'
;MFEAGSLGDRLRNARKRERMTVAQLARQLGLVSSQISKMETGVQRIPADLLPAWCEAVGVTLAEVYGVENLHHFTQIPFPPFIARLYSQLPESFRKHIHRVVESSYQLWRGCDNDQHGR
;
A
#
# COMPACT_ATOMS: atom_id res chain seq x y z
N MET A 1 9.13 17.28 -8.06
CA MET A 1 7.85 17.59 -7.40
C MET A 1 6.85 16.54 -7.82
N PHE A 2 6.31 15.75 -6.89
CA PHE A 2 5.26 14.78 -7.18
C PHE A 2 3.91 15.51 -7.01
N GLU A 3 3.13 15.63 -8.07
CA GLU A 3 1.84 16.32 -8.02
C GLU A 3 0.78 15.52 -7.24
N ALA A 4 -0.17 16.25 -6.66
CA ALA A 4 -1.35 15.70 -6.00
C ALA A 4 -2.25 15.00 -7.03
N GLY A 5 -2.21 13.67 -7.03
CA GLY A 5 -3.00 12.80 -7.90
C GLY A 5 -3.24 11.45 -7.22
N SER A 6 -4.10 10.61 -7.80
CA SER A 6 -4.39 9.28 -7.27
C SER A 6 -3.14 8.38 -7.26
N LEU A 7 -3.19 7.25 -6.55
CA LEU A 7 -2.11 6.25 -6.56
C LEU A 7 -1.70 5.87 -8.00
N GLY A 8 -2.69 5.69 -8.89
CA GLY A 8 -2.48 5.38 -10.30
C GLY A 8 -1.75 6.49 -11.05
N ASP A 9 -2.07 7.75 -10.78
CA ASP A 9 -1.38 8.90 -11.40
C ASP A 9 0.09 8.97 -10.99
N ARG A 10 0.39 8.69 -9.72
CA ARG A 10 1.77 8.67 -9.22
C ARG A 10 2.60 7.56 -9.87
N LEU A 11 2.02 6.36 -10.00
CA LEU A 11 2.66 5.26 -10.73
C LEU A 11 2.85 5.56 -12.21
N ARG A 12 1.84 6.19 -12.84
CA ARG A 12 1.91 6.63 -14.24
C ARG A 12 3.04 7.64 -14.45
N ASN A 13 3.19 8.59 -13.53
CA ASN A 13 4.24 9.60 -13.59
C ASN A 13 5.61 8.98 -13.38
N ALA A 14 5.75 8.02 -12.45
CA ALA A 14 6.97 7.25 -12.27
C ALA A 14 7.35 6.48 -13.54
N ARG A 15 6.40 5.76 -14.15
CA ARG A 15 6.62 5.06 -15.43
C ARG A 15 7.08 6.01 -16.54
N LYS A 16 6.44 7.17 -16.68
CA LYS A 16 6.80 8.18 -17.68
C LYS A 16 8.20 8.76 -17.47
N ARG A 17 8.61 8.94 -16.22
CA ARG A 17 9.98 9.39 -15.88
C ARG A 17 11.03 8.38 -16.33
N GLU A 18 10.75 7.09 -16.17
CA GLU A 18 11.58 6.01 -16.69
C GLU A 18 11.44 5.81 -18.22
N ARG A 19 10.71 6.69 -18.91
CA ARG A 19 10.42 6.62 -20.37
C ARG A 19 9.84 5.27 -20.81
N MET A 20 9.20 4.54 -19.91
CA MET A 20 8.57 3.27 -20.20
C MET A 20 7.19 3.47 -20.82
N THR A 21 6.89 2.73 -21.88
CA THR A 21 5.54 2.64 -22.42
C THR A 21 4.64 1.75 -21.55
N VAL A 22 3.33 1.92 -21.68
CA VAL A 22 2.35 1.05 -21.01
C VAL A 22 2.56 -0.43 -21.38
N ALA A 23 2.88 -0.71 -22.65
CA ALA A 23 3.10 -2.08 -23.12
C ALA A 23 4.39 -2.72 -22.56
N GLN A 24 5.45 -1.94 -22.38
CA GLN A 24 6.68 -2.43 -21.75
C GLN A 24 6.45 -2.78 -20.28
N LEU A 25 5.79 -1.89 -19.53
CA LEU A 25 5.45 -2.16 -18.13
C LEU A 25 4.52 -3.38 -18.00
N ALA A 26 3.49 -3.46 -18.85
CA ALA A 26 2.57 -4.59 -18.86
C ALA A 26 3.31 -5.92 -19.07
N ARG A 27 4.24 -5.96 -20.03
CA ARG A 27 5.09 -7.15 -20.28
C ARG A 27 5.95 -7.52 -19.07
N GLN A 28 6.55 -6.53 -18.41
CA GLN A 28 7.38 -6.75 -17.23
C GLN A 28 6.57 -7.26 -16.02
N LEU A 29 5.32 -6.81 -15.88
CA LEU A 29 4.43 -7.23 -14.80
C LEU A 29 3.58 -8.47 -15.12
N GLY A 30 3.72 -9.05 -16.32
CA GLY A 30 2.89 -10.19 -16.75
C GLY A 30 1.40 -9.85 -16.93
N LEU A 31 1.10 -8.59 -17.28
CA LEU A 31 -0.25 -8.05 -17.43
C LEU A 31 -0.53 -7.59 -18.85
N VAL A 32 -1.79 -7.29 -19.14
CA VAL A 32 -2.21 -6.70 -20.42
C VAL A 32 -2.16 -5.17 -20.33
N SER A 33 -1.71 -4.50 -21.40
CA SER A 33 -1.60 -3.03 -21.48
C SER A 33 -2.88 -2.29 -21.08
N SER A 34 -4.05 -2.85 -21.41
CA SER A 34 -5.35 -2.28 -21.05
C SER A 34 -5.60 -2.27 -19.54
N GLN A 35 -5.09 -3.27 -18.80
CA GLN A 35 -5.19 -3.32 -17.34
C GLN A 35 -4.31 -2.23 -16.70
N ILE A 36 -3.07 -2.07 -17.19
CA ILE A 36 -2.18 -0.99 -16.74
C ILE A 36 -2.83 0.37 -16.96
N SER A 37 -3.35 0.65 -18.16
CA SER A 37 -4.03 1.93 -18.43
C SER A 37 -5.21 2.18 -17.51
N LYS A 38 -6.07 1.18 -17.28
CA LYS A 38 -7.22 1.31 -16.37
C LYS A 38 -6.80 1.54 -14.92
N MET A 39 -5.70 0.93 -14.49
CA MET A 39 -5.13 1.11 -13.16
C MET A 39 -4.50 2.50 -13.00
N GLU A 40 -3.78 2.97 -14.00
CA GLU A 40 -3.18 4.31 -14.02
C GLU A 40 -4.22 5.43 -14.03
N THR A 41 -5.40 5.21 -14.63
CA THR A 41 -6.49 6.20 -14.66
C THR A 41 -7.50 6.04 -13.53
N GLY A 42 -7.31 5.07 -12.62
CA GLY A 42 -8.22 4.82 -11.51
C GLY A 42 -9.54 4.14 -11.87
N VAL A 43 -9.75 3.75 -13.14
CA VAL A 43 -10.91 2.96 -13.59
C VAL A 43 -10.90 1.56 -12.96
N GLN A 44 -9.72 1.01 -12.72
CA GLN A 44 -9.52 -0.26 -12.03
C GLN A 44 -8.65 -0.04 -10.79
N ARG A 45 -9.01 -0.66 -9.66
CA ARG A 45 -8.14 -0.64 -8.48
C ARG A 45 -6.87 -1.43 -8.72
N ILE A 46 -5.78 -0.96 -8.11
CA ILE A 46 -4.48 -1.62 -8.13
C ILE A 46 -4.45 -2.65 -7.00
N PRO A 47 -4.23 -3.94 -7.28
CA PRO A 47 -4.03 -4.95 -6.25
C PRO A 47 -2.81 -4.62 -5.38
N ALA A 48 -2.94 -4.81 -4.06
CA ALA A 48 -1.88 -4.42 -3.12
C ALA A 48 -0.60 -5.27 -3.26
N ASP A 49 -0.77 -6.54 -3.64
CA ASP A 49 0.30 -7.49 -3.96
C ASP A 49 1.05 -7.16 -5.27
N LEU A 50 0.40 -6.45 -6.20
CA LEU A 50 1.04 -5.97 -7.44
C LEU A 50 1.95 -4.75 -7.20
N LEU A 51 1.66 -3.96 -6.16
CA LEU A 51 2.35 -2.69 -5.92
C LEU A 51 3.86 -2.82 -5.74
N PRO A 52 4.41 -3.78 -4.97
CA PRO A 52 5.86 -3.94 -4.84
C PRO A 52 6.55 -4.16 -6.19
N ALA A 53 6.03 -5.08 -7.01
CA ALA A 53 6.58 -5.39 -8.32
C ALA A 53 6.50 -4.20 -9.29
N TRP A 54 5.39 -3.46 -9.26
CA TRP A 54 5.25 -2.24 -10.05
C TRP A 54 6.26 -1.17 -9.61
N CYS A 55 6.37 -0.93 -8.30
CA CYS A 55 7.32 0.04 -7.73
C CYS A 55 8.76 -0.27 -8.14
N GLU A 56 9.17 -1.53 -8.05
CA GLU A 56 10.47 -2.01 -8.52
C GLU A 56 10.64 -1.76 -10.03
N ALA A 57 9.64 -2.09 -10.84
CA ALA A 57 9.69 -1.92 -12.29
C ALA A 57 9.87 -0.45 -12.73
N VAL A 58 9.37 0.52 -11.96
CA VAL A 58 9.43 1.95 -12.31
C VAL A 58 10.39 2.75 -11.42
N GLY A 59 11.24 2.06 -10.64
CA GLY A 59 12.29 2.68 -9.85
C GLY A 59 11.79 3.65 -8.76
N VAL A 60 10.71 3.28 -8.07
CA VAL A 60 10.16 4.06 -6.94
C VAL A 60 9.95 3.16 -5.73
N THR A 61 9.93 3.76 -4.56
CA THR A 61 9.56 3.09 -3.31
C THR A 61 8.07 3.21 -3.06
N LEU A 62 7.51 2.25 -2.32
CA LEU A 62 6.10 2.28 -1.93
C LEU A 62 5.75 3.59 -1.18
N ALA A 63 6.65 4.07 -0.31
CA ALA A 63 6.47 5.31 0.43
C ALA A 63 6.32 6.54 -0.49
N GLU A 64 7.11 6.64 -1.56
CA GLU A 64 7.03 7.73 -2.53
C GLU A 64 5.70 7.70 -3.30
N VAL A 65 5.21 6.50 -3.64
CA VAL A 65 3.96 6.33 -4.41
C VAL A 65 2.72 6.54 -3.54
N TYR A 66 2.76 6.28 -2.24
CA TYR A 66 1.65 6.65 -1.36
C TYR A 66 1.62 8.17 -1.09
N GLY A 67 2.75 8.86 -1.23
CA GLY A 67 2.87 10.29 -0.96
C GLY A 67 2.90 10.59 0.53
N VAL A 68 3.46 11.75 0.90
CA VAL A 68 3.61 12.17 2.31
C VAL A 68 2.25 12.33 3.00
N GLU A 69 1.20 12.63 2.23
CA GLU A 69 -0.17 12.69 2.73
C GLU A 69 -0.75 11.31 3.13
N ASN A 70 -0.27 10.20 2.54
CA ASN A 70 -0.62 8.84 2.98
C ASN A 70 0.47 8.16 3.80
N LEU A 71 1.63 8.79 4.04
CA LEU A 71 2.37 8.48 5.26
C LEU A 71 1.45 8.68 6.48
N HIS A 72 0.44 9.57 6.36
CA HIS A 72 -0.59 9.66 7.38
C HIS A 72 -1.46 8.40 7.53
N HIS A 73 -1.56 7.53 6.53
CA HIS A 73 -2.29 6.26 6.64
C HIS A 73 -1.52 5.21 7.46
N PHE A 74 -0.18 5.26 7.46
CA PHE A 74 0.62 4.55 8.46
C PHE A 74 0.60 5.25 9.83
N THR A 75 0.42 6.58 9.89
CA THR A 75 0.10 7.28 11.16
C THR A 75 -1.37 7.12 11.59
N GLN A 76 -2.22 6.50 10.76
CA GLN A 76 -3.59 6.10 11.15
C GLN A 76 -3.61 4.73 11.82
N ILE A 77 -2.46 4.04 11.92
CA ILE A 77 -2.24 3.24 13.11
C ILE A 77 -1.99 4.26 14.24
N PRO A 78 -2.80 4.29 15.31
CA PRO A 78 -2.70 5.26 16.38
C PRO A 78 -1.53 4.85 17.29
N PHE A 79 -0.33 4.83 16.73
CA PHE A 79 0.87 4.80 17.50
C PHE A 79 1.29 6.25 17.64
N PRO A 80 1.10 6.88 18.82
CA PRO A 80 1.78 8.12 19.15
C PRO A 80 3.25 8.05 18.69
N PRO A 81 3.88 9.14 18.26
CA PRO A 81 5.24 9.12 17.68
C PRO A 81 6.26 8.30 18.49
N PHE A 82 6.11 8.30 19.81
CA PHE A 82 6.88 7.47 20.74
C PHE A 82 6.72 5.97 20.50
N ILE A 83 5.49 5.47 20.31
CA ILE A 83 5.21 4.04 20.09
C ILE A 83 5.75 3.59 18.74
N ALA A 84 5.64 4.41 17.69
CA ALA A 84 6.24 4.10 16.39
C ALA A 84 7.78 3.97 16.51
N ARG A 85 8.41 4.88 17.28
CA ARG A 85 9.85 4.82 17.56
C ARG A 85 10.22 3.55 18.31
N LEU A 86 9.51 3.21 19.39
CA LEU A 86 9.75 1.98 20.16
C LEU A 86 9.57 0.74 19.27
N TYR A 87 8.49 0.70 18.48
CA TYR A 87 8.22 -0.41 17.57
C TYR A 87 9.35 -0.63 16.56
N SER A 88 9.93 0.45 16.00
CA SER A 88 11.07 0.35 15.06
C SER A 88 12.34 -0.22 15.70
N GLN A 89 12.50 -0.08 17.01
CA GLN A 89 13.67 -0.56 17.75
C GLN A 89 13.55 -2.04 18.16
N LEU A 90 12.38 -2.65 17.97
CA LEU A 90 12.13 -4.03 18.38
C LEU A 90 12.73 -5.06 17.42
N PRO A 91 13.24 -6.18 17.96
CA PRO A 91 13.59 -7.36 17.17
C PRO A 91 12.44 -7.83 16.29
N GLU A 92 12.74 -8.41 15.13
CA GLU A 92 11.73 -8.86 14.17
C GLU A 92 10.78 -9.91 14.76
N SER A 93 11.29 -10.80 15.62
CA SER A 93 10.49 -11.79 16.35
C SER A 93 9.41 -11.15 17.23
N PHE A 94 9.75 -10.03 17.88
CA PHE A 94 8.83 -9.29 18.75
C PHE A 94 7.79 -8.51 17.93
N ARG A 95 8.20 -7.91 16.82
CA ARG A 95 7.28 -7.23 15.89
C ARG A 95 6.21 -8.20 15.34
N LYS A 96 6.61 -9.41 14.95
CA LYS A 96 5.69 -10.48 14.51
C LYS A 96 4.74 -10.93 15.62
N HIS A 97 5.23 -11.00 16.86
CA HIS A 97 4.37 -11.30 18.00
C HIS A 97 3.30 -10.23 18.20
N ILE A 98 3.68 -8.95 18.17
CA ILE A 98 2.74 -7.82 18.28
C ILE A 98 1.67 -7.88 17.18
N HIS A 99 2.07 -8.13 15.92
CA HIS A 99 1.12 -8.25 14.81
C HIS A 99 0.09 -9.35 15.06
N ARG A 100 0.53 -10.53 15.50
CA ARG A 100 -0.35 -11.66 15.81
C ARG A 100 -1.33 -11.33 16.93
N VAL A 101 -0.88 -10.63 17.96
CA VAL A 101 -1.74 -10.20 19.07
C VAL A 101 -2.78 -9.21 18.59
N VAL A 102 -2.38 -8.17 17.85
CA VAL A 102 -3.30 -7.16 17.30
C VAL A 102 -4.36 -7.82 16.40
N GLU A 103 -3.94 -8.73 15.52
CA GLU A 103 -4.85 -9.48 14.66
C GLU A 103 -5.82 -10.33 15.46
N SER A 104 -5.33 -11.11 16.44
CA SER A 104 -6.16 -11.96 17.28
C SER A 104 -7.17 -11.14 18.10
N SER A 105 -6.73 -10.04 18.69
CA SER A 105 -7.59 -9.11 19.44
C SER A 105 -8.67 -8.49 18.55
N TYR A 106 -8.34 -8.13 17.31
CA TYR A 106 -9.31 -7.60 16.36
C TYR A 106 -10.36 -8.65 15.96
N GLN A 107 -9.95 -9.89 15.67
CA GLN A 107 -10.88 -10.96 15.33
C GLN A 107 -11.82 -11.29 16.48
N LEU A 108 -11.31 -11.30 17.72
CA LEU A 108 -12.12 -11.49 18.93
C LEU A 108 -13.16 -10.37 19.09
N TRP A 109 -12.73 -9.09 18.97
CA TRP A 109 -13.65 -7.95 19.03
C TRP A 109 -14.72 -8.02 17.94
N ARG A 110 -14.33 -8.32 16.70
CA ARG A 110 -15.26 -8.46 15.57
C ARG A 110 -16.25 -9.61 15.75
N GLY A 111 -15.81 -10.71 16.34
CA GLY A 111 -16.68 -11.83 16.71
C GLY A 111 -17.73 -11.42 17.74
N CYS A 112 -17.33 -10.68 18.77
CA CYS A 112 -18.24 -10.18 19.82
C CYS A 112 -19.21 -9.08 19.34
N ASP A 113 -18.88 -8.34 18.30
CA ASP A 113 -19.74 -7.28 17.72
C ASP A 113 -20.85 -7.85 16.81
N ASN A 114 -20.53 -8.93 16.08
CA ASN A 114 -21.51 -9.65 15.25
C ASN A 114 -22.61 -10.36 16.07
N ASP A 115 -22.35 -10.69 17.34
CA ASP A 115 -23.35 -11.30 18.23
C ASP A 115 -24.36 -10.28 18.80
N GLN A 116 -24.08 -8.97 18.70
CA GLN A 116 -24.93 -7.92 19.30
C GLN A 116 -25.97 -7.33 18.34
N HIS A 117 -25.81 -7.47 17.03
CA HIS A 117 -26.75 -6.95 16.02
C HIS A 117 -27.76 -8.00 15.48
N GLY A 118 -27.82 -9.17 16.13
CA GLY A 118 -28.67 -10.30 15.75
C GLY A 118 -29.84 -10.59 16.72
N ARG A 119 -30.46 -9.57 17.31
CA ARG A 119 -31.76 -9.69 18.02
C ARG A 119 -32.67 -8.52 17.72
#